data_AF-A0A484LII3-F1
#
_entry.id   AF-A0A484LII3-F1
#
_cell.length_a   1.000
_cell.length_b   1.000
_cell.length_c   1.000
_cell.angle_alpha   90.00
_cell.angle_beta   90.00
_cell.angle_gamma   90.00
#
_symmetry.space_group_name_H-M   'P 1'
#
loop_
_entity.id
_entity.type
_entity.pdbx_description
1 polymer ?
#
loop_
_entity_poly.entity_id
_entity_poly.type
_entity_poly.pdbx_seq_one_letter_code
_entity_poly.pdbx_strand_id
1 'polypeptide(L)'
;EWCEKQMEYFLLLGKPEASKAMKAGSLRHAALEEEVIKRVKVQTQCIEDVWAIKLMNFVVGANQLLFDGLTRELPIVGFAEGVWMVGVIDEIRMRSEENERFPILVDTKTRMRPTLPSEAQRRNGRLQLMCYKHIWDNLVADEFPFAKFFDFFSLNPNCILSQEIRANTTRSGFSAETLSDLVRYFRNTCSMLPQAH
;
A
#
# COMPACT_ATOMS: atom_id res chain seq x y z
N GLU A 1 -10.18 15.24 -17.59
CA GLU A 1 -9.35 14.15 -18.14
C GLU A 1 -7.93 14.27 -17.61
N TRP A 2 -7.02 13.38 -18.01
CA TRP A 2 -5.59 13.52 -17.72
C TRP A 2 -5.06 14.81 -18.36
N CYS A 3 -4.18 15.52 -17.65
CA CYS A 3 -3.55 16.73 -18.15
C CYS A 3 -2.06 16.70 -17.78
N GLU A 4 -1.20 16.55 -18.78
CA GLU A 4 0.26 16.50 -18.59
C GLU A 4 0.79 17.77 -17.94
N LYS A 5 0.28 18.94 -18.36
CA LYS A 5 0.65 20.23 -17.78
C LYS A 5 0.26 20.33 -16.30
N GLN A 6 -0.84 19.70 -15.90
CA GLN A 6 -1.24 19.63 -14.49
C GLN A 6 -0.26 18.77 -13.69
N MET A 7 0.22 17.66 -14.24
CA MET A 7 1.24 16.83 -13.60
C MET A 7 2.57 17.57 -13.48
N GLU A 8 2.99 18.28 -14.53
CA GLU A 8 4.20 19.12 -14.49
C GLU A 8 4.11 20.17 -13.36
N TYR A 9 3.00 20.91 -13.26
CA TYR A 9 2.82 21.87 -12.16
C TYR A 9 2.82 21.21 -10.79
N PHE A 10 2.21 20.03 -10.67
CA PHE A 10 2.23 19.28 -9.42
C PHE A 10 3.66 18.91 -8.99
N LEU A 11 4.51 18.51 -9.94
CA LEU A 11 5.91 18.15 -9.66
C LEU A 11 6.76 19.38 -9.34
N LEU A 12 6.53 20.50 -10.03
CA LEU A 12 7.32 21.73 -9.86
C LEU A 12 6.89 22.58 -8.67
N LEU A 13 5.59 22.69 -8.41
CA LEU A 13 5.00 23.60 -7.43
C LEU A 13 4.41 22.88 -6.22
N GLY A 14 4.36 21.54 -6.27
CA GLY A 14 3.77 20.72 -5.21
C GLY A 14 2.26 20.52 -5.35
N LYS A 15 1.69 19.82 -4.37
CA LYS A 15 0.26 19.49 -4.36
C LYS A 15 -0.59 20.74 -4.09
N PRO A 16 -1.66 21.00 -4.87
CA PRO A 16 -2.63 22.02 -4.52
C PRO A 16 -3.33 21.68 -3.19
N GLU A 17 -3.85 22.71 -2.51
CA GLU A 17 -4.55 22.51 -1.24
C GLU A 17 -5.75 21.57 -1.40
N ALA A 18 -5.94 20.69 -0.42
CA ALA A 18 -7.05 19.74 -0.42
C ALA A 18 -8.39 20.48 -0.37
N SER A 19 -9.22 20.25 -1.38
CA SER A 19 -10.59 20.78 -1.42
C SER A 19 -11.45 20.21 -0.26
N LYS A 20 -12.58 20.87 0.03
CA LYS A 20 -13.54 20.37 1.04
C LYS A 20 -13.97 18.92 0.77
N ALA A 21 -14.16 18.57 -0.50
CA ALA A 21 -14.51 17.21 -0.91
C ALA A 21 -13.38 16.21 -0.62
N MET A 22 -12.13 16.59 -0.89
CA MET A 22 -10.97 15.74 -0.61
C MET A 22 -10.79 15.54 0.90
N LYS A 23 -10.92 16.60 1.70
CA LYS A 23 -10.86 16.52 3.17
C LYS A 23 -11.94 15.59 3.72
N ALA A 24 -13.19 15.71 3.24
CA ALA A 24 -14.28 14.80 3.61
C ALA A 24 -14.01 13.35 3.19
N GLY A 25 -13.42 13.15 2.02
CA GLY A 25 -12.98 11.83 1.57
C GLY A 25 -11.95 11.21 2.49
N SER A 26 -10.87 11.93 2.80
CA SER A 26 -9.83 11.44 3.72
C SER A 26 -10.37 11.10 5.10
N LEU A 27 -11.34 11.86 5.62
CA LEU A 27 -12.00 11.54 6.89
C LEU A 27 -12.80 10.23 6.81
N ARG A 28 -13.47 9.97 5.68
CA ARG A 28 -14.19 8.71 5.47
C ARG A 28 -13.23 7.52 5.42
N HIS A 29 -12.10 7.62 4.72
CA HIS A 29 -11.08 6.58 4.72
C HIS A 29 -10.53 6.32 6.11
N ALA A 30 -10.17 7.38 6.85
CA ALA A 30 -9.68 7.24 8.22
C ALA A 30 -10.70 6.55 9.15
N ALA A 31 -11.99 6.88 9.03
CA ALA A 31 -13.04 6.22 9.81
C ALA A 31 -13.18 4.73 9.45
N LEU A 32 -13.13 4.39 8.15
CA LEU A 32 -13.17 2.99 7.70
C LEU A 32 -11.93 2.22 8.16
N GLU A 33 -10.75 2.82 8.12
CA GLU A 33 -9.54 2.17 8.61
C GLU A 33 -9.64 1.86 10.11
N GLU A 34 -10.14 2.80 10.92
CA GLU A 34 -10.26 2.65 12.37
C GLU A 34 -11.23 1.53 12.80
N GLU A 35 -12.16 1.13 11.92
CA GLU A 35 -13.01 -0.05 12.11
C GLU A 35 -12.21 -1.36 12.15
N VAL A 36 -11.04 -1.40 11.50
CA VAL A 36 -10.26 -2.64 11.26
C VAL A 36 -8.86 -2.58 11.88
N ILE A 37 -8.24 -1.39 11.92
CA ILE A 37 -6.84 -1.19 12.30
C ILE A 37 -6.73 0.01 13.25
N LYS A 38 -6.02 -0.17 14.38
CA LYS A 38 -5.67 0.94 15.26
C LYS A 38 -4.36 1.58 14.82
N ARG A 39 -4.41 2.84 14.38
CA ARG A 39 -3.19 3.60 14.04
C ARG A 39 -2.33 3.85 15.27
N VAL A 40 -1.06 3.48 15.16
CA VAL A 40 -0.02 3.82 16.13
C VAL A 40 0.92 4.82 15.48
N LYS A 41 1.16 5.95 16.16
CA LYS A 41 2.17 6.92 15.71
C LYS A 41 3.54 6.37 16.10
N VAL A 42 4.40 6.18 15.10
CA VAL A 42 5.78 5.70 15.27
C VAL A 42 6.72 6.84 14.90
N GLN A 43 7.74 7.08 15.72
CA GLN A 43 8.77 8.06 15.41
C GLN A 43 9.79 7.48 14.43
N THR A 44 10.11 8.22 13.37
CA THR A 44 11.10 7.82 12.36
C THR A 44 12.36 8.66 12.48
N GLN A 45 13.53 8.03 12.49
CA GLN A 45 14.82 8.72 12.60
C GLN A 45 15.56 8.80 11.27
N CYS A 46 15.29 7.88 10.35
CA CYS A 46 15.92 7.79 9.04
C CYS A 46 14.92 7.44 7.94
N ILE A 47 15.37 7.43 6.68
CA ILE A 47 14.53 7.05 5.53
C ILE A 47 14.23 5.54 5.55
N GLU A 48 15.14 4.73 6.07
CA GLU A 48 14.95 3.28 6.25
C GLU A 48 13.81 3.00 7.22
N ASP A 49 13.64 3.78 8.28
CA ASP A 49 12.51 3.68 9.21
C ASP A 49 11.17 3.94 8.49
N VAL A 50 11.13 4.91 7.57
CA VAL A 50 9.91 5.22 6.78
C VAL A 50 9.52 4.04 5.90
N TRP A 51 10.50 3.42 5.24
CA TRP A 51 10.27 2.20 4.46
C TRP A 51 9.94 1.01 5.34
N ALA A 52 10.57 0.91 6.50
CA ALA A 52 10.30 -0.16 7.43
C ALA A 52 8.85 -0.13 7.92
N ILE A 53 8.32 1.05 8.23
CA ILE A 53 6.90 1.17 8.60
C ILE A 53 6.00 0.72 7.45
N LYS A 54 6.29 1.09 6.19
CA LYS A 54 5.50 0.65 5.03
C LYS A 54 5.51 -0.87 4.85
N LEU A 55 6.69 -1.49 4.88
CA LEU A 55 6.85 -2.93 4.71
C LEU A 55 6.24 -3.71 5.87
N MET A 56 6.44 -3.25 7.11
CA MET A 56 5.83 -3.83 8.31
C MET A 56 4.30 -3.76 8.22
N ASN A 57 3.74 -2.61 7.86
CA ASN A 57 2.29 -2.44 7.70
C ASN A 57 1.73 -3.35 6.60
N PHE A 58 2.48 -3.56 5.50
CA PHE A 58 2.08 -4.56 4.51
C PHE A 58 2.07 -5.97 5.10
N VAL A 59 3.13 -6.40 5.78
CA VAL A 59 3.21 -7.75 6.39
C VAL A 59 2.04 -7.97 7.36
N VAL A 60 1.78 -6.99 8.23
CA VAL A 60 0.67 -7.06 9.19
C VAL A 60 -0.68 -7.09 8.49
N GLY A 61 -0.92 -6.21 7.52
CA GLY A 61 -2.19 -6.16 6.79
C GLY A 61 -2.42 -7.38 5.89
N ALA A 62 -1.38 -7.95 5.30
CA ALA A 62 -1.44 -9.19 4.54
C ALA A 62 -1.77 -10.39 5.46
N ASN A 63 -1.16 -10.47 6.64
CA ASN A 63 -1.54 -11.47 7.64
C ASN A 63 -3.00 -11.28 8.07
N GLN A 64 -3.43 -10.04 8.34
CA GLN A 64 -4.82 -9.73 8.66
C GLN A 64 -5.77 -10.20 7.54
N LEU A 65 -5.42 -9.97 6.28
CA LEU A 65 -6.19 -10.44 5.14
C LEU A 65 -6.28 -11.98 5.09
N LEU A 66 -5.19 -12.69 5.39
CA LEU A 66 -5.17 -14.16 5.40
C LEU A 66 -6.00 -14.76 6.54
N PHE A 67 -5.99 -14.15 7.72
CA PHE A 67 -6.68 -14.66 8.92
C PHE A 67 -8.14 -14.17 9.03
N ASP A 68 -8.37 -12.87 8.86
CA ASP A 68 -9.67 -12.23 9.07
C ASP A 68 -10.46 -12.05 7.77
N GLY A 69 -9.80 -12.22 6.60
CA GLY A 69 -10.42 -12.07 5.29
C GLY A 69 -10.63 -10.62 4.84
N LEU A 70 -10.11 -9.64 5.60
CA LEU A 70 -10.26 -8.22 5.31
C LEU A 70 -9.02 -7.44 5.78
N THR A 71 -8.54 -6.52 4.95
CA THR A 71 -7.60 -5.48 5.40
C THR A 71 -7.89 -4.15 4.70
N ARG A 72 -7.46 -3.04 5.30
CA ARG A 72 -7.69 -1.68 4.80
C ARG A 72 -6.41 -0.86 4.83
N GLU A 73 -6.34 0.11 3.93
CA GLU A 73 -5.22 1.04 3.77
C GLU A 73 -3.86 0.32 3.67
N LEU A 74 -3.82 -0.77 2.89
CA LEU A 74 -2.63 -1.61 2.74
C LEU A 74 -1.59 -0.91 1.86
N PRO A 75 -0.41 -0.53 2.38
CA PRO A 75 0.63 0.10 1.58
C PRO A 75 1.25 -0.91 0.63
N ILE A 76 1.36 -0.55 -0.65
CA ILE A 76 1.92 -1.42 -1.69
C ILE A 76 3.04 -0.71 -2.43
N VAL A 77 4.08 -1.45 -2.79
CA VAL A 77 5.20 -0.98 -3.62
C VAL A 77 5.52 -2.02 -4.67
N GLY A 78 5.77 -1.59 -5.89
CA GLY A 78 6.17 -2.48 -6.98
C GLY A 78 6.93 -1.75 -8.07
N PHE A 79 7.55 -2.56 -8.93
CA PHE A 79 8.30 -2.09 -10.08
C PHE A 79 7.61 -2.62 -11.35
N ALA A 80 7.23 -1.72 -12.25
CA ALA A 80 6.71 -2.11 -13.56
C ALA A 80 7.14 -1.09 -14.62
N GLU A 81 7.42 -1.58 -15.83
CA GLU A 81 7.77 -0.74 -17.00
C GLU A 81 8.89 0.29 -16.70
N GLY A 82 9.88 -0.10 -15.89
CA GLY A 82 11.00 0.78 -15.54
C GLY A 82 10.71 1.79 -14.43
N VAL A 83 9.51 1.78 -13.85
CA VAL A 83 9.04 2.78 -12.87
C VAL A 83 8.67 2.13 -11.54
N TRP A 84 9.11 2.75 -10.44
CA TRP A 84 8.65 2.41 -9.11
C TRP A 84 7.29 3.04 -8.82
N MET A 85 6.32 2.22 -8.44
CA MET A 85 5.01 2.64 -8.02
C MET A 85 4.84 2.39 -6.52
N VAL A 86 4.36 3.41 -5.81
CA VAL A 86 4.06 3.35 -4.38
C VAL A 86 2.63 3.82 -4.19
N GLY A 87 1.81 2.98 -3.55
CA GLY A 87 0.39 3.23 -3.38
C GLY A 87 -0.13 2.72 -2.04
N VAL A 88 -1.42 2.93 -1.83
CA VAL A 88 -2.17 2.41 -0.69
C VAL A 88 -3.49 1.88 -1.22
N ILE A 89 -3.76 0.60 -1.00
CA ILE A 89 -5.01 -0.04 -1.42
C ILE A 89 -6.03 0.17 -0.30
N ASP A 90 -7.14 0.85 -0.60
CA ASP A 90 -8.12 1.26 0.40
C ASP A 90 -8.69 0.06 1.16
N GLU A 91 -9.06 -1.01 0.44
CA GLU A 91 -9.63 -2.22 1.03
C GLU A 91 -9.34 -3.45 0.18
N ILE A 92 -9.05 -4.57 0.83
CA ILE A 92 -8.89 -5.87 0.20
C ILE A 92 -9.75 -6.88 0.94
N ARG A 93 -10.55 -7.64 0.20
CA ARG A 93 -11.44 -8.66 0.75
C ARG A 93 -11.07 -10.03 0.19
N MET A 94 -10.87 -11.01 1.07
CA MET A 94 -10.74 -12.40 0.66
C MET A 94 -12.13 -12.93 0.31
N ARG A 95 -12.31 -13.39 -0.93
CA ARG A 95 -13.49 -14.16 -1.34
C ARG A 95 -13.15 -15.63 -1.41
N SER A 96 -14.19 -16.45 -1.33
CA SER A 96 -14.09 -17.89 -1.56
C SER A 96 -15.22 -18.33 -2.48
N GLU A 97 -14.84 -18.97 -3.59
CA GLU A 97 -15.77 -19.55 -4.57
C GLU A 97 -15.25 -20.94 -4.94
N GLU A 98 -16.11 -21.96 -4.94
CA GLU A 98 -15.86 -23.31 -5.50
C GLU A 98 -14.49 -23.95 -5.15
N ASN A 99 -13.98 -23.72 -3.93
CA ASN A 99 -12.69 -24.16 -3.35
C ASN A 99 -11.45 -23.28 -3.63
N GLU A 100 -11.59 -22.17 -4.33
CA GLU A 100 -10.55 -21.18 -4.49
C GLU A 100 -10.76 -20.00 -3.52
N ARG A 101 -9.66 -19.43 -3.04
CA ARG A 101 -9.67 -18.19 -2.27
C ARG A 101 -8.83 -17.15 -2.98
N PHE A 102 -9.42 -16.01 -3.29
CA PHE A 102 -8.77 -14.92 -4.00
C PHE A 102 -9.12 -13.56 -3.38
N PRO A 103 -8.16 -12.63 -3.34
CA PRO A 103 -8.42 -11.26 -2.92
C PRO A 103 -9.13 -10.46 -4.02
N ILE A 104 -10.09 -9.64 -3.61
CA ILE A 104 -10.70 -8.58 -4.42
C ILE A 104 -10.21 -7.23 -3.90
N LEU A 105 -9.64 -6.41 -4.80
CA LEU A 105 -9.19 -5.06 -4.49
C LEU A 105 -10.36 -4.07 -4.65
N VAL A 106 -10.61 -3.27 -3.61
CA VAL A 106 -11.73 -2.33 -3.58
C VAL A 106 -11.19 -0.92 -3.35
N ASP A 107 -11.56 -0.01 -4.24
CA ASP A 107 -11.25 1.42 -4.15
C ASP A 107 -12.53 2.19 -3.80
N THR A 108 -12.51 2.92 -2.68
CA THR A 108 -13.70 3.62 -2.17
C THR A 108 -13.61 5.09 -2.51
N LYS A 109 -14.41 5.55 -3.48
CA LYS A 109 -14.50 6.99 -3.80
C LYS A 109 -15.68 7.67 -3.14
N THR A 110 -15.39 8.72 -2.37
CA THR A 110 -16.42 9.64 -1.86
C THR A 110 -16.88 10.62 -2.94
N ARG A 111 -18.17 10.98 -2.92
CA ARG A 111 -18.83 11.75 -3.98
C ARG A 111 -19.54 12.96 -3.37
N MET A 112 -19.40 14.12 -4.00
CA MET A 112 -20.17 15.31 -3.59
C MET A 112 -21.63 15.27 -4.03
N ARG A 113 -21.93 14.57 -5.13
CA ARG A 113 -23.28 14.50 -5.72
C ARG A 113 -23.78 13.06 -5.69
N PRO A 114 -25.07 12.82 -5.43
CA PRO A 114 -25.68 11.50 -5.43
C PRO A 114 -25.97 11.00 -6.86
N THR A 115 -25.08 11.31 -7.80
CA THR A 115 -25.18 10.91 -9.20
C THR A 115 -24.00 10.01 -9.57
N LEU A 116 -24.23 9.13 -10.52
CA LEU A 116 -23.20 8.24 -11.03
C LEU A 116 -21.95 9.02 -11.49
N PRO A 117 -20.74 8.46 -11.31
CA PRO A 117 -19.51 9.02 -11.86
C PRO A 117 -19.59 9.17 -13.36
N SER A 118 -19.07 10.31 -13.84
CA SER A 118 -18.86 10.49 -15.27
C SER A 118 -17.89 9.42 -15.77
N GLU A 119 -17.93 9.14 -17.06
CA GLU A 119 -17.07 8.12 -17.66
C GLU A 119 -15.58 8.39 -17.38
N ALA A 120 -15.14 9.64 -17.47
CA ALA A 120 -13.78 10.05 -17.14
C ALA A 120 -13.40 9.73 -15.67
N GLN A 121 -14.32 9.93 -14.73
CA GLN A 121 -14.09 9.58 -13.32
C GLN A 121 -14.00 8.07 -13.11
N ARG A 122 -14.85 7.30 -13.81
CA ARG A 122 -14.80 5.83 -13.80
C ARG A 122 -13.49 5.32 -14.39
N ARG A 123 -13.01 5.94 -15.48
CA ARG A 123 -11.74 5.58 -16.13
C ARG A 123 -10.56 5.76 -15.18
N ASN A 124 -10.51 6.85 -14.42
CA ASN A 124 -9.46 7.07 -13.42
C ASN A 124 -9.48 6.01 -12.31
N GLY A 125 -10.67 5.67 -11.78
CA GLY A 125 -10.80 4.61 -10.77
C GLY A 125 -10.40 3.23 -11.31
N ARG A 126 -10.78 2.92 -12.56
CA ARG A 126 -10.34 1.68 -13.23
C ARG A 126 -8.82 1.63 -13.39
N LEU A 127 -8.20 2.72 -13.86
CA LEU A 127 -6.75 2.78 -14.02
C LEU A 127 -6.03 2.57 -12.68
N GLN A 128 -6.51 3.18 -11.61
CA GLN A 128 -5.96 2.99 -10.28
C GLN A 128 -6.02 1.52 -9.85
N LEU A 129 -7.18 0.87 -10.00
CA LEU A 129 -7.34 -0.55 -9.68
C LEU A 129 -6.48 -1.46 -10.58
N MET A 130 -6.32 -1.13 -11.86
CA MET A 130 -5.42 -1.85 -12.77
C MET A 130 -3.96 -1.76 -12.30
N CYS A 131 -3.50 -0.59 -11.88
CA CYS A 131 -2.14 -0.44 -11.32
C CYS A 131 -1.98 -1.26 -10.04
N TYR A 132 -2.96 -1.22 -9.12
CA TYR A 132 -2.89 -2.01 -7.89
C TYR A 132 -2.89 -3.51 -8.16
N LYS A 133 -3.75 -3.99 -9.06
CA LYS A 133 -3.78 -5.39 -9.47
C LYS A 133 -2.44 -5.81 -10.09
N HIS A 134 -1.91 -5.02 -11.01
CA HIS A 134 -0.64 -5.34 -11.65
C HIS A 134 0.52 -5.43 -10.64
N ILE A 135 0.60 -4.47 -9.70
CA ILE A 135 1.61 -4.52 -8.64
C ILE A 135 1.40 -5.74 -7.74
N TRP A 136 0.16 -6.02 -7.33
CA TRP A 136 -0.17 -7.17 -6.49
C TRP A 136 0.25 -8.48 -7.13
N ASP A 137 -0.11 -8.70 -8.39
CA ASP A 137 0.19 -9.94 -9.10
C ASP A 137 1.71 -10.14 -9.25
N ASN A 138 2.47 -9.08 -9.55
CA ASN A 138 3.94 -9.15 -9.61
C ASN A 138 4.58 -9.45 -8.24
N LEU A 139 4.01 -8.91 -7.15
CA LEU A 139 4.49 -9.21 -5.79
C LEU A 139 4.27 -10.67 -5.43
N VAL A 140 3.09 -11.20 -5.71
CA VAL A 140 2.74 -12.61 -5.45
C VAL A 140 3.57 -13.56 -6.30
N ALA A 141 3.90 -13.17 -7.53
CA ALA A 141 4.77 -13.94 -8.44
C ALA A 141 6.26 -13.91 -8.04
N ASP A 142 6.62 -13.27 -6.92
CA ASP A 142 7.99 -13.14 -6.42
C ASP A 142 8.95 -12.38 -7.36
N GLU A 143 8.41 -11.45 -8.14
CA GLU A 143 9.18 -10.65 -9.11
C GLU A 143 9.74 -9.34 -8.53
N PHE A 144 9.68 -9.14 -7.21
CA PHE A 144 10.11 -7.89 -6.60
C PHE A 144 11.65 -7.71 -6.62
N PRO A 145 12.18 -6.66 -7.29
CA PRO A 145 13.62 -6.54 -7.50
C PRO A 145 14.32 -5.83 -6.32
N PHE A 146 14.62 -6.56 -5.24
CA PHE A 146 15.19 -6.00 -4.01
C PHE A 146 16.49 -5.21 -4.18
N ALA A 147 17.43 -5.69 -5.00
CA ALA A 147 18.68 -4.94 -5.25
C ALA A 147 18.37 -3.56 -5.85
N LYS A 148 17.52 -3.52 -6.90
CA LYS A 148 17.06 -2.28 -7.52
C LYS A 148 16.29 -1.40 -6.55
N PHE A 149 15.55 -1.99 -5.61
CA PHE A 149 14.81 -1.26 -4.59
C PHE A 149 15.76 -0.47 -3.68
N PHE A 150 16.77 -1.14 -3.12
CA PHE A 150 17.76 -0.48 -2.26
C PHE A 150 18.54 0.59 -3.02
N ASP A 151 18.98 0.28 -4.23
CA ASP A 151 19.75 1.21 -5.07
C ASP A 151 18.92 2.45 -5.44
N PHE A 152 17.70 2.25 -5.94
CA PHE A 152 16.85 3.35 -6.40
C PHE A 152 16.46 4.31 -5.27
N PHE A 153 16.11 3.76 -4.10
CA PHE A 153 15.71 4.57 -2.95
C PHE A 153 16.90 5.02 -2.07
N SER A 154 18.14 4.72 -2.48
CA SER A 154 19.37 5.04 -1.72
C SER A 154 19.32 4.53 -0.27
N LEU A 155 18.85 3.30 -0.07
CA LEU A 155 18.63 2.72 1.24
C LEU A 155 19.80 1.81 1.65
N ASN A 156 20.20 1.88 2.91
CA ASN A 156 21.17 0.93 3.45
C ASN A 156 20.45 -0.34 3.97
N PRO A 157 20.61 -1.51 3.33
CA PRO A 157 19.94 -2.75 3.76
C PRO A 157 20.36 -3.18 5.17
N ASN A 158 21.57 -2.84 5.61
CA ASN A 158 22.12 -3.20 6.91
C ASN A 158 21.88 -2.11 7.98
N CYS A 159 21.09 -1.08 7.67
CA CYS A 159 20.71 -0.07 8.66
C CYS A 159 19.93 -0.75 9.80
N ILE A 160 20.39 -0.53 11.04
CA ILE A 160 19.68 -1.00 12.23
C ILE A 160 18.46 -0.10 12.42
N LEU A 161 17.28 -0.71 12.45
CA LEU A 161 16.02 0.01 12.62
C LEU A 161 15.91 0.62 14.03
N SER A 162 15.16 1.71 14.15
CA SER A 162 14.93 2.34 15.46
C SER A 162 14.32 1.35 16.47
N GLN A 163 14.58 1.59 17.76
CA GLN A 163 14.11 0.70 18.83
C GLN A 163 12.58 0.54 18.83
N GLU A 164 11.86 1.61 18.51
CA GLU A 164 10.40 1.58 18.42
C GLU A 164 9.92 0.64 17.31
N ILE A 165 10.52 0.70 16.12
CA ILE A 165 10.17 -0.19 15.00
C ILE A 165 10.47 -1.65 15.35
N ARG A 166 11.66 -1.93 15.90
CA ARG A 166 12.03 -3.31 16.32
C ARG A 166 11.09 -3.88 17.39
N ALA A 167 10.66 -3.05 18.33
CA ALA A 167 9.65 -3.45 19.31
C ALA A 167 8.28 -3.71 18.66
N ASN A 168 7.91 -2.92 17.66
CA ASN A 168 6.64 -3.07 16.93
C ASN A 168 6.61 -4.32 16.05
N THR A 169 7.71 -4.67 15.37
CA THR A 169 7.77 -5.93 14.62
C THR A 169 7.58 -7.10 15.57
N THR A 170 8.30 -7.10 16.71
CA THR A 170 8.23 -8.20 17.70
C THR A 170 6.81 -8.38 18.22
N ARG A 171 6.11 -7.29 18.54
CA ARG A 171 4.70 -7.31 18.95
C ARG A 171 3.76 -7.84 17.87
N SER A 172 4.13 -7.64 16.60
CA SER A 172 3.38 -8.10 15.43
C SER A 172 3.69 -9.55 15.04
N GLY A 173 4.51 -10.26 15.83
CA GLY A 173 4.78 -11.69 15.66
C GLY A 173 6.03 -12.03 14.86
N PHE A 174 6.91 -11.07 14.54
CA PHE A 174 8.17 -11.34 13.85
C PHE A 174 9.30 -10.38 14.28
N SER A 175 10.56 -10.80 14.20
CA SER A 175 11.69 -9.97 14.68
C SER A 175 12.57 -9.53 13.51
N ALA A 176 12.58 -8.23 13.22
CA ALA A 176 13.48 -7.63 12.21
C ALA A 176 14.40 -6.62 12.88
N GLU A 177 15.71 -6.81 12.74
CA GLU A 177 16.72 -5.87 13.27
C GLU A 177 17.11 -4.83 12.22
N THR A 178 17.19 -5.27 10.97
CA THR A 178 17.60 -4.45 9.82
C THR A 178 16.47 -4.30 8.81
N LEU A 179 16.62 -3.34 7.89
CA LEU A 179 15.71 -3.21 6.76
C LEU A 179 15.71 -4.46 5.87
N SER A 180 16.87 -5.11 5.69
CA SER A 180 17.00 -6.36 4.95
C SER A 180 16.16 -7.50 5.55
N ASP A 181 16.14 -7.64 6.88
CA ASP A 181 15.31 -8.64 7.56
C ASP A 181 13.83 -8.43 7.26
N LEU A 182 13.39 -7.18 7.31
CA LEU A 182 12.01 -6.81 7.08
C LEU A 182 11.59 -7.03 5.64
N VAL A 183 12.47 -6.71 4.70
CA VAL A 183 12.29 -6.97 3.27
C VAL A 183 12.14 -8.48 3.00
N ARG A 184 12.89 -9.33 3.72
CA ARG A 184 12.72 -10.79 3.66
C ARG A 184 11.36 -11.24 4.20
N TYR A 185 10.88 -10.66 5.31
CA TYR A 185 9.53 -10.95 5.81
C TYR A 185 8.46 -10.52 4.80
N PHE A 186 8.58 -9.33 4.24
CA PHE A 186 7.70 -8.84 3.18
C PHE A 186 7.62 -9.83 2.01
N ARG A 187 8.77 -10.30 1.50
CA ARG A 187 8.84 -11.30 0.41
C ARG A 187 8.11 -12.59 0.77
N ASN A 188 8.42 -13.14 1.95
CA ASN A 188 7.82 -14.39 2.42
C ASN A 188 6.31 -14.26 2.60
N THR A 189 5.82 -13.10 3.03
CA THR A 189 4.39 -12.84 3.13
C THR A 189 3.74 -12.70 1.75
N CYS A 190 4.42 -12.08 0.78
CA CYS A 190 3.91 -11.98 -0.60
C CYS A 190 3.69 -13.37 -1.22
N SER A 191 4.61 -14.32 -1.02
CA SER A 191 4.50 -15.67 -1.57
C SER A 191 3.39 -16.52 -0.94
N MET A 192 2.80 -16.08 0.17
CA MET A 192 1.64 -16.73 0.81
C MET A 192 0.30 -16.21 0.30
N LEU A 193 0.28 -15.09 -0.41
CA LEU A 193 -0.95 -14.44 -0.87
C LEU A 193 -1.40 -15.04 -2.22
N PRO A 194 -2.71 -15.17 -2.48
CA PRO A 194 -3.21 -15.56 -3.80
C PRO A 194 -3.18 -14.39 -4.79
N GLN A 195 -3.23 -14.70 -6.10
CA GLN A 195 -3.44 -13.70 -7.15
C GLN A 195 -4.80 -13.02 -7.00
N ALA A 196 -4.87 -11.72 -7.28
CA ALA A 196 -6.12 -10.96 -7.15
C ALA A 196 -7.02 -11.13 -8.39
N HIS A 197 -8.34 -11.10 -8.20
CA HIS A 197 -9.32 -11.11 -9.28
C HIS A 197 -9.91 -9.71 -9.54
#